data_AF-A0A392QIM8-F1
#
_entry.id   AF-A0A392QIM8-F1
#
_cell.length_a   1.000
_cell.length_b   1.000
_cell.length_c   1.000
_cell.angle_alpha   90.00
_cell.angle_beta   90.00
_cell.angle_gamma   90.00
#
_symmetry.space_group_name_H-M   'P 1'
#
loop_
_entity.id
_entity.type
_entity.pdbx_description
1 polymer ?
#
loop_
_entity_poly.entity_id
_entity_poly.type
_entity_poly.pdbx_seq_one_letter_code
_entity_poly.pdbx_strand_id
1 'polypeptide(L)'
;MADVDKKSVIIGERNRVAIKRLRSAMDKGRNKIAILYGGGHMRDLGRQLREEFDLIPSGVEWITAWSISKRKVNTSSLPFLMTMALLIISSVLVLDLWFWKLFVGTAVNWVSKVRR
;
A
#
# COMPACT_ATOMS: atom_id res chain seq x y z
N MET A 1 -14.23 -8.20 33.43
CA MET A 1 -12.91 -7.85 32.85
C MET A 1 -13.05 -7.91 31.33
N ALA A 2 -13.02 -6.84 30.53
CA ALA A 2 -12.45 -5.52 30.73
C ALA A 2 -13.48 -4.43 30.43
N ASP A 3 -13.76 -3.65 31.47
CA ASP A 3 -14.37 -2.33 31.45
C ASP A 3 -13.25 -1.32 31.22
N VAL A 4 -12.81 -1.14 29.98
CA VAL A 4 -11.89 -0.04 29.60
C VAL A 4 -12.09 0.31 28.12
N ASP A 5 -13.20 0.95 27.76
CA ASP A 5 -13.18 1.93 26.64
C ASP A 5 -14.31 2.96 26.67
N LYS A 6 -14.78 3.34 27.86
CA LYS A 6 -15.75 4.45 28.04
C LYS A 6 -15.02 5.80 28.14
N LYS A 7 -14.08 6.07 27.23
CA LYS A 7 -13.35 7.34 27.21
C LYS A 7 -13.21 7.95 25.81
N SER A 8 -14.33 8.05 25.11
CA SER A 8 -14.42 9.11 24.11
C SER A 8 -15.83 9.70 24.07
N VAL A 9 -15.94 10.87 24.70
CA VAL A 9 -17.07 11.83 24.61
C VAL A 9 -17.42 12.14 23.14
N ILE A 10 -16.59 11.73 22.17
CA ILE A 10 -16.76 11.96 20.73
C ILE A 10 -17.41 10.77 20.00
N ILE A 11 -17.34 9.53 20.49
CA ILE A 11 -17.85 8.35 19.77
C ILE A 11 -19.37 8.17 20.00
N GLY A 12 -19.85 8.31 21.24
CA GLY A 12 -21.28 8.21 21.54
C GLY A 12 -22.12 9.31 20.87
N GLU A 13 -21.56 10.52 20.76
CA GLU A 13 -22.25 11.67 20.14
C GLU A 13 -22.40 11.51 18.62
N ARG A 14 -21.41 10.88 17.95
CA ARG A 14 -21.46 10.64 16.50
C ARG A 14 -22.52 9.60 16.12
N ASN A 15 -22.66 8.53 16.90
CA ASN A 15 -23.73 7.53 16.67
C ASN A 15 -25.11 8.13 16.87
N ARG A 16 -25.27 8.97 17.91
CA ARG A 16 -26.52 9.70 18.17
C ARG A 16 -26.96 10.56 16.98
N VAL A 17 -26.02 11.24 16.32
CA VAL A 17 -26.33 12.05 15.12
C VAL A 17 -26.79 11.15 13.95
N ALA A 18 -26.12 10.03 13.70
CA ALA A 18 -26.51 9.09 12.65
C ALA A 18 -27.92 8.52 12.89
N ILE A 19 -28.19 8.08 14.11
CA ILE A 19 -29.51 7.57 14.54
C ILE A 19 -30.59 8.65 14.45
N LYS A 20 -30.31 9.89 14.87
CA LYS A 20 -31.25 11.01 14.74
C LYS A 20 -31.59 11.31 13.28
N ARG A 21 -30.61 11.23 12.38
CA ARG A 21 -30.81 11.43 10.93
C ARG A 21 -31.62 10.29 10.32
N LEU A 22 -31.36 9.05 10.75
CA LEU A 22 -32.16 7.89 10.36
C LEU A 22 -33.63 8.05 10.75
N ARG A 23 -33.90 8.40 12.02
CA ARG A 23 -35.26 8.67 12.51
C ARG A 23 -35.96 9.74 11.68
N SER A 24 -35.31 10.89 11.49
CA SER A 24 -35.86 11.98 10.67
C SER A 24 -36.13 11.58 9.20
N ALA A 25 -35.35 10.66 8.64
CA ALA A 25 -35.58 10.15 7.29
C ALA A 25 -36.80 9.22 7.22
N MET A 26 -36.99 8.36 8.23
CA MET A 26 -38.17 7.49 8.34
C MET A 26 -39.44 8.27 8.64
N ASP A 27 -39.38 9.28 9.51
CA ASP A 27 -40.52 10.18 9.82
C ASP A 27 -41.00 10.93 8.56
N LYS A 28 -40.10 11.13 7.58
CA LYS A 28 -40.43 11.70 6.25
C LYS A 28 -40.96 10.67 5.26
N GLY A 29 -41.28 9.45 5.70
CA GLY A 29 -41.83 8.37 4.88
C GLY A 29 -40.83 7.65 3.99
N ARG A 30 -39.51 7.80 4.21
CA ARG A 30 -38.50 7.07 3.41
C ARG A 30 -38.39 5.63 3.89
N ASN A 31 -38.57 4.69 2.97
CA ASN A 31 -38.50 3.24 3.22
C ASN A 31 -37.20 2.58 2.70
N LYS A 32 -36.39 3.30 1.92
CA LYS A 32 -35.10 2.84 1.40
C LYS A 32 -33.99 3.78 1.88
N ILE A 33 -33.23 3.34 2.87
CA ILE A 33 -32.20 4.14 3.53
C ILE A 33 -30.90 3.35 3.55
N ALA A 34 -29.84 3.92 2.98
CA ALA A 34 -28.49 3.35 3.04
C ALA A 34 -27.68 4.11 4.11
N ILE A 35 -26.98 3.36 4.97
CA ILE A 35 -26.09 3.91 5.99
C ILE A 35 -24.67 3.46 5.67
N LEU A 36 -23.80 4.40 5.30
CA LEU A 36 -22.38 4.13 5.11
C LEU A 36 -21.65 4.33 6.44
N TYR A 37 -21.05 3.28 6.97
CA TYR A 37 -20.49 3.29 8.33
C TYR A 37 -19.22 2.44 8.43
N GLY A 38 -18.27 2.87 9.26
CA GLY A 38 -16.98 2.19 9.43
C GLY A 38 -17.09 0.91 10.27
N GLY A 39 -16.43 -0.17 9.82
CA GLY A 39 -16.56 -1.51 10.40
C GLY A 39 -16.21 -1.64 11.89
N GLY A 40 -15.32 -0.79 12.41
CA GLY A 40 -14.89 -0.83 13.82
C GLY A 40 -16.00 -0.61 14.85
N HIS A 41 -17.12 0.01 14.44
CA HIS A 41 -18.21 0.38 15.35
C HIS A 41 -19.58 -0.24 14.96
N MET A 42 -19.61 -1.16 13.98
CA MET A 42 -20.84 -1.75 13.44
C MET A 42 -21.66 -2.53 14.48
N ARG A 43 -21.01 -3.10 15.51
CA ARG A 43 -21.69 -3.82 16.61
C ARG A 43 -22.59 -2.91 17.46
N ASP A 44 -22.19 -1.65 17.66
CA ASP A 44 -22.99 -0.68 18.43
C ASP A 44 -24.15 -0.15 17.59
N LEU A 45 -23.90 0.22 16.34
CA LEU A 45 -24.93 0.65 15.41
C LEU A 45 -25.98 -0.45 15.17
N GLY A 46 -25.54 -1.69 14.96
CA GLY A 46 -26.45 -2.84 14.78
C GLY A 46 -27.34 -3.09 15.99
N ARG A 47 -26.83 -2.86 17.21
CA ARG A 47 -27.62 -2.93 18.44
C ARG A 47 -28.70 -1.85 18.46
N GLN A 48 -28.33 -0.59 18.19
CA GLN A 48 -29.27 0.53 18.18
C GLN A 48 -30.35 0.39 17.10
N LEU A 49 -30.00 -0.12 15.91
CA LEU A 49 -30.98 -0.39 14.85
C LEU A 49 -32.04 -1.41 15.28
N ARG A 50 -31.64 -2.44 16.03
CA ARG A 50 -32.56 -3.46 16.53
C ARG A 50 -33.39 -2.96 17.71
N GLU A 51 -32.77 -2.31 18.69
CA GLU A 51 -33.43 -1.88 19.93
C GLU A 51 -34.33 -0.66 19.73
N GLU A 52 -33.93 0.33 18.90
CA GLU A 52 -34.69 1.59 18.74
C GLU A 52 -35.65 1.62 17.56
N PHE A 53 -35.44 0.76 16.57
CA PHE A 53 -36.19 0.77 15.31
C PHE A 53 -36.78 -0.59 14.92
N ASP A 54 -36.57 -1.62 15.75
CA ASP A 54 -37.02 -3.00 15.50
C ASP A 54 -36.56 -3.55 14.14
N LEU A 55 -35.44 -3.04 13.63
CA LEU A 55 -34.87 -3.47 12.36
C LEU A 55 -34.09 -4.76 12.57
N ILE A 56 -34.51 -5.80 11.85
CA ILE A 56 -33.83 -7.09 11.82
C ILE A 56 -33.01 -7.24 10.52
N PRO A 57 -31.77 -7.74 10.60
CA PRO A 57 -30.94 -7.95 9.42
C PRO A 57 -31.58 -9.01 8.52
N SER A 58 -31.83 -8.67 7.26
CA SER A 58 -32.40 -9.58 6.26
C SER A 58 -31.34 -10.34 5.45
N GLY A 59 -30.12 -9.82 5.37
CA GLY A 59 -29.01 -10.42 4.64
C GLY A 59 -27.71 -9.63 4.81
N VAL A 60 -26.59 -10.27 4.50
CA VAL A 60 -25.25 -9.65 4.50
C VAL A 60 -24.57 -10.00 3.19
N GLU A 61 -24.11 -8.99 2.47
CA GLU A 61 -23.33 -9.15 1.24
C GLU A 61 -21.92 -8.59 1.46
N TRP A 62 -20.91 -9.41 1.14
CA TRP A 62 -19.51 -9.02 1.21
C TRP A 62 -19.00 -8.69 -0.19
N ILE A 63 -18.53 -7.45 -0.37
CA ILE A 63 -17.97 -6.98 -1.64
C ILE A 63 -16.44 -6.97 -1.51
N THR A 64 -15.75 -7.62 -2.45
CA THR A 64 -14.29 -7.56 -2.54
C THR A 64 -13.84 -6.14 -2.84
N ALA A 65 -13.20 -5.49 -1.86
CA ALA A 65 -12.72 -4.11 -2.04
C ALA A 65 -11.58 -4.02 -3.04
N TRP A 66 -10.65 -4.99 -3.00
CA TRP A 66 -9.48 -5.04 -3.88
C TRP A 66 -9.12 -6.50 -4.17
N SER A 67 -8.82 -6.82 -5.42
CA SER A 67 -8.30 -8.12 -5.83
C SER A 67 -6.88 -7.96 -6.35
N ILE A 68 -5.89 -8.48 -5.61
CA ILE A 68 -4.48 -8.45 -6.02
C ILE A 68 -4.18 -9.78 -6.69
N SER A 69 -4.17 -9.79 -8.02
CA SER A 69 -3.71 -10.93 -8.80
C SER A 69 -2.20 -10.84 -9.06
N LYS A 70 -1.47 -11.93 -8.83
CA LYS A 70 -0.06 -12.02 -9.22
C LYS A 70 0.01 -12.09 -10.73
N ARG A 71 0.32 -10.95 -11.37
CA ARG A 71 0.58 -10.90 -12.81
C ARG A 71 1.83 -11.75 -13.09
N LYS A 72 1.71 -12.77 -13.94
CA LYS A 72 2.87 -13.56 -14.40
C LYS A 72 3.69 -12.66 -15.31
N VAL A 73 4.72 -12.02 -14.76
CA VAL A 73 5.66 -11.21 -15.54
C VAL A 73 6.42 -12.15 -16.46
N ASN A 74 6.35 -11.92 -17.76
CA ASN A 74 7.05 -12.70 -18.78
C ASN A 74 8.54 -12.31 -18.80
N THR A 75 9.34 -13.05 -18.05
CA THR A 75 10.79 -12.81 -17.88
C THR A 75 11.66 -13.36 -19.02
N SER A 76 11.08 -13.64 -20.20
CA SER A 76 11.79 -14.28 -21.31
C SER A 76 12.98 -13.48 -21.86
N SER A 77 12.98 -12.14 -21.70
CA SER A 77 14.05 -11.26 -22.17
C SER A 77 15.15 -10.98 -21.14
N LEU A 78 14.97 -11.34 -19.87
CA LEU A 78 15.95 -11.12 -18.80
C LEU A 78 17.34 -11.73 -19.06
N PRO A 79 17.48 -13.00 -19.50
CA PRO A 79 18.80 -13.58 -19.69
C PRO A 79 19.59 -12.91 -20.82
N PHE A 80 18.90 -12.45 -21.87
CA PHE A 80 19.54 -11.72 -22.97
C PHE A 80 20.07 -10.35 -22.51
N LEU A 81 19.26 -9.59 -21.77
CA LEU A 81 19.68 -8.28 -21.24
C LEU A 81 20.84 -8.39 -20.25
N MET A 82 20.83 -9.40 -19.38
CA MET A 82 21.94 -9.66 -18.45
C MET A 82 23.23 -10.01 -19.20
N THR A 83 23.15 -10.78 -20.28
CA THR A 83 24.33 -11.15 -21.08
C THR A 83 24.93 -9.92 -21.78
N MET A 84 24.10 -9.06 -22.36
CA MET A 84 24.55 -7.79 -22.96
C MET A 84 25.21 -6.87 -21.94
N ALA A 85 24.62 -6.73 -20.75
CA ALA A 85 25.20 -5.91 -19.68
C ALA A 85 26.58 -6.43 -19.25
N LEU A 86 26.75 -7.75 -19.11
CA LEU A 86 28.04 -8.36 -18.77
C LEU A 86 29.11 -8.12 -19.84
N LEU A 87 28.75 -8.21 -21.13
CA LEU A 87 29.68 -7.93 -22.22
C LEU A 87 30.14 -6.46 -22.23
N ILE A 88 29.20 -5.53 -22.01
CA ILE A 88 29.52 -4.10 -21.94
C ILE A 88 30.46 -3.82 -20.76
N ILE A 89 30.14 -4.31 -19.56
CA ILE A 89 30.95 -4.09 -18.37
C ILE A 89 32.34 -4.72 -18.52
N SER A 90 32.42 -5.95 -19.03
CA SER A 90 33.70 -6.63 -19.28
C SER A 90 34.57 -5.85 -20.27
N SER A 91 33.98 -5.38 -21.37
CA SER A 91 34.70 -4.56 -22.36
C SER A 91 35.23 -3.27 -21.76
N VAL A 92 34.43 -2.56 -20.96
CA VAL A 92 34.85 -1.31 -20.29
C VAL A 92 36.00 -1.57 -19.30
N LEU A 93 35.91 -2.64 -18.51
CA LEU A 93 36.96 -3.01 -17.55
C LEU A 93 38.29 -3.35 -18.24
N VAL A 94 38.25 -4.04 -19.38
CA VAL A 94 39.47 -4.36 -20.15
C VAL A 94 40.14 -3.07 -20.66
N LEU A 95 39.35 -2.12 -21.16
CA LEU A 95 39.87 -0.83 -21.62
C LEU A 95 40.46 -0.01 -20.46
N ASP A 96 39.80 0.01 -19.31
CA ASP A 96 40.27 0.72 -18.12
C ASP A 96 41.59 0.16 -17.59
N LEU A 97 41.71 -1.17 -17.49
CA LEU A 97 42.95 -1.86 -17.10
C LEU A 97 44.08 -1.58 -18.08
N TRP A 98 43.79 -1.59 -19.39
CA TRP A 98 44.78 -1.28 -20.41
C TRP A 98 45.26 0.16 -20.34
N PHE A 99 44.33 1.11 -20.15
CA PHE A 99 44.63 2.52 -19.94
C PHE A 99 45.56 2.73 -18.74
N TRP A 100 45.21 2.16 -17.58
CA TRP A 100 46.03 2.26 -16.37
C TRP A 100 47.43 1.66 -16.55
N LYS A 101 47.55 0.54 -17.27
CA LYS A 101 48.85 -0.07 -17.56
C LYS A 101 49.76 0.85 -18.38
N LEU A 102 49.20 1.52 -19.39
CA LEU A 102 49.96 2.48 -20.21
C LEU A 102 50.33 3.74 -19.43
N PHE A 103 49.39 4.29 -18.67
CA PHE A 103 49.59 5.50 -17.89
C PHE A 103 50.67 5.30 -16.81
N VAL A 104 50.59 4.23 -16.02
CA VAL A 104 51.59 3.93 -14.99
C VAL A 104 52.95 3.60 -15.62
N GLY A 105 52.98 2.83 -16.72
CA GLY A 105 54.23 2.51 -17.42
C GLY A 105 54.96 3.75 -17.95
N THR A 106 54.22 4.70 -18.51
CA THR A 106 54.78 5.96 -19.00
C THR A 106 55.21 6.89 -17.85
N ALA A 107 54.43 6.98 -16.78
CA ALA A 107 54.79 7.75 -15.59
C ALA A 107 56.08 7.24 -14.91
N VAL A 108 56.22 5.92 -14.73
CA VAL A 108 57.42 5.31 -14.13
C VAL A 108 58.66 5.55 -15.00
N ASN A 109 58.53 5.41 -16.33
CA ASN A 109 59.62 5.69 -17.27
C ASN A 109 60.03 7.17 -17.29
N TRP A 110 59.07 8.09 -17.12
CA TRP A 110 59.37 9.51 -17.03
C TRP A 110 60.11 9.83 -15.72
N VAL A 111 59.65 9.30 -14.59
CA VAL A 111 60.31 9.48 -13.27
C VAL A 111 61.73 8.93 -13.29
N SER A 112 61.97 7.76 -13.91
CA SER A 112 63.32 7.19 -14.01
C SER A 112 64.26 8.02 -14.89
N LYS A 113 63.73 8.68 -15.92
CA LYS A 113 64.48 9.56 -16.82
C LYS A 113 64.78 10.94 -16.21
N VAL A 114 63.91 11.46 -15.33
CA VAL A 114 64.12 12.74 -14.62
C VAL A 114 65.07 12.59 -13.42
N ARG A 115 65.16 11.39 -12.84
CA ARG A 115 66.00 11.10 -11.67
C ARG A 115 67.41 10.61 -12.01
N ARG A 116 67.74 10.41 -13.29
CA ARG A 116 69.10 10.11 -13.78
C ARG A 116 69.72 11.38 -14.34
#